data_AF-A0A4S2MQT7-F1
#
_entry.id   AF-A0A4S2MQT7-F1
#
_cell.length_a   1.000
_cell.length_b   1.000
_cell.length_c   1.000
_cell.angle_alpha   90.00
_cell.angle_beta   90.00
_cell.angle_gamma   90.00
#
_symmetry.space_group_name_H-M   'P 1'
#
loop_
_entity.id
_entity.type
_entity.pdbx_description
1 polymer ?
#
loop_
_entity_poly.entity_id
_entity_poly.type
_entity_poly.pdbx_seq_one_letter_code
_entity_poly.pdbx_strand_id
1 'polypeptide(L)'
;MAESPTKDAQSQDLDIPLSATFIPPSITRPLLSSSTSYTHHSPHPPILTSSDDRPPCILGVDEAGRGPVLGPMVYAVAYTPLNSSHFLKSHSFDDSKKLTASFRSQLFHSTCTPSHDLHTHVGWSCTLLSARDISSGMLRPNTVGAYNLNAQAHDTTARLIREVIESGVNVAEIYVDTVGVATSYQAKLQKQFPGAKVTVAKKADSLYPIVSAASVVAKVTRDAAIEVLAEMEQEEEEKVEEDPEANGEDQNEAEKVEPAEDGKQKGKRTWDKVVEMGSGYPGDDKTKKWLKSNMDPVFGFGNRAVRFSWRTVADMMDGKGANAVGVEWEEDVDDGDQRITGFFTSGDSVGAGNGSWYGVPVKADSF
;
A
#
# COMPACT_ATOMS: atom_id res chain seq x y z
N MET A 1 -8.01 -15.53 61.14
CA MET A 1 -7.48 -14.27 60.56
C MET A 1 -6.02 -14.53 60.25
N ALA A 2 -5.72 -14.75 58.97
CA ALA A 2 -4.36 -14.94 58.47
C ALA A 2 -4.28 -14.17 57.14
N GLU A 3 -3.24 -13.36 57.04
CA GLU A 3 -3.08 -12.24 56.10
C GLU A 3 -2.95 -12.72 54.64
N SER A 4 -3.59 -11.96 53.75
CA SER A 4 -3.46 -12.06 52.30
C SER A 4 -2.08 -11.56 51.85
N PRO A 5 -1.36 -12.25 50.94
CA PRO A 5 -0.17 -11.68 50.32
C PRO A 5 -0.57 -10.75 49.17
N THR A 6 0.00 -9.55 49.21
CA THR A 6 -0.05 -8.49 48.21
C THR A 6 0.41 -8.97 46.84
N LYS A 7 -0.43 -8.74 45.82
CA LYS A 7 -0.07 -8.83 44.39
C LYS A 7 0.45 -7.47 43.95
N ASP A 8 1.74 -7.23 44.12
CA ASP A 8 2.44 -6.15 43.44
C ASP A 8 3.83 -6.67 43.07
N ALA A 9 3.96 -7.16 41.83
CA ALA A 9 5.23 -7.43 41.21
C ALA A 9 5.12 -7.20 39.69
N GLN A 10 5.61 -6.02 39.29
CA GLN A 10 6.30 -5.74 38.03
C GLN A 10 5.45 -5.58 36.76
N SER A 11 4.76 -4.44 36.65
CA SER A 11 4.72 -3.66 35.41
C SER A 11 5.92 -2.71 35.40
N GLN A 12 7.03 -3.11 34.78
CA GLN A 12 8.03 -2.13 34.37
C GLN A 12 7.52 -1.51 33.08
N ASP A 13 6.76 -0.43 33.23
CA ASP A 13 6.40 0.45 32.13
C ASP A 13 7.70 0.99 31.53
N LEU A 14 8.04 0.51 30.33
CA LEU A 14 8.92 1.24 29.45
C LEU A 14 8.16 2.51 29.07
N ASP A 15 8.57 3.64 29.64
CA ASP A 15 8.07 4.98 29.32
C ASP A 15 8.33 5.28 27.83
N ILE A 16 7.45 4.77 26.97
CA ILE A 16 7.28 5.29 25.61
C ILE A 16 6.38 6.51 25.78
N PRO A 17 6.86 7.74 25.52
CA PRO A 17 5.99 8.90 25.56
C PRO A 17 4.81 8.66 24.62
N LEU A 18 3.59 8.73 25.15
CA LEU A 18 2.29 8.55 24.48
C LEU A 18 2.09 9.42 23.21
N SER A 19 3.07 10.26 22.87
CA SER A 19 3.07 11.26 21.80
C SER A 19 3.95 10.91 20.60
N ALA A 20 4.77 9.84 20.64
CA ALA A 20 5.55 9.42 19.48
C ALA A 20 4.99 8.09 18.95
N THR A 21 4.38 8.12 17.77
CA THR A 21 4.00 6.89 17.07
C THR A 21 5.22 5.99 16.95
N PHE A 22 5.12 4.76 17.46
CA PHE A 22 6.17 3.77 17.26
C PHE A 22 6.37 3.56 15.75
N ILE A 23 7.57 3.88 15.25
CA ILE A 23 7.96 3.62 13.86
C ILE A 23 8.63 2.24 13.80
N PRO A 24 8.01 1.23 13.17
CA PRO A 24 8.59 -0.10 13.05
C PRO A 24 9.86 -0.10 12.20
N PRO A 25 10.78 -1.06 12.40
CA PRO A 25 12.02 -1.16 11.61
C PRO A 25 11.77 -1.43 10.11
N SER A 26 10.55 -1.86 9.75
CA SER A 26 10.13 -1.99 8.36
C SER A 26 9.90 -0.64 7.67
N ILE A 27 9.75 0.46 8.41
CA ILE A 27 9.47 1.79 7.86
C ILE A 27 10.75 2.62 7.86
N THR A 28 11.22 2.97 6.66
CA THR A 28 12.32 3.94 6.49
C THR A 28 11.98 4.92 5.37
N ARG A 29 12.42 6.17 5.53
CA ARG A 29 12.21 7.23 4.52
C ARG A 29 12.72 6.86 3.13
N PRO A 30 13.92 6.23 2.95
CA PRO A 30 14.38 5.80 1.63
C PRO A 30 13.49 4.75 0.96
N LEU A 31 12.92 3.81 1.72
CA LEU A 31 12.03 2.78 1.17
C LEU A 31 10.66 3.33 0.80
N LEU A 32 10.14 4.30 1.56
CA LEU A 32 8.88 4.97 1.23
C LEU A 32 9.07 5.94 0.06
N SER A 33 10.22 6.62 -0.03
CA SER A 33 10.48 7.60 -1.07
C SER A 33 10.64 7.00 -2.46
N SER A 34 11.03 5.72 -2.58
CA SER A 34 11.11 5.04 -3.88
C SER A 34 9.74 4.80 -4.52
N SER A 35 8.66 4.85 -3.73
CA SER A 35 7.29 4.51 -4.15
C SER A 35 7.15 3.11 -4.75
N THR A 36 8.08 2.19 -4.42
CA THR A 36 8.05 0.79 -4.85
C THR A 36 7.61 -0.09 -3.69
N SER A 37 6.89 -1.15 -3.99
CA SER A 37 6.56 -2.17 -2.99
C SER A 37 7.83 -2.84 -2.49
N TYR A 38 7.87 -3.15 -1.21
CA TYR A 38 9.02 -3.82 -0.59
C TYR A 38 8.58 -4.77 0.51
N THR A 39 9.49 -5.67 0.90
CA THR A 39 9.27 -6.63 1.97
C THR A 39 10.34 -6.51 3.03
N HIS A 40 9.93 -6.61 4.29
CA HIS A 40 10.80 -6.63 5.44
C HIS A 40 10.55 -7.92 6.23
N HIS A 41 11.64 -8.55 6.67
CA HIS A 41 11.61 -9.73 7.54
C HIS A 41 12.27 -9.38 8.86
N SER A 42 11.64 -9.74 9.98
CA SER A 42 12.32 -9.71 11.27
C SER A 42 13.46 -10.75 11.28
N PRO A 43 14.47 -10.58 12.14
CA PRO A 43 15.35 -11.69 12.51
C PRO A 43 14.52 -12.91 12.97
N HIS A 44 15.04 -14.11 12.75
CA HIS A 44 14.40 -15.30 13.30
C HIS A 44 14.40 -15.25 14.83
N PRO A 45 13.26 -15.56 15.48
CA PRO A 45 13.20 -15.64 16.93
C PRO A 45 14.24 -16.63 17.47
N PRO A 46 14.98 -16.28 18.55
CA PRO A 46 15.95 -17.16 19.18
C PRO A 46 15.43 -18.57 19.51
N ILE A 47 14.13 -18.72 19.84
CA ILE A 47 13.55 -20.05 20.11
C ILE A 47 13.58 -20.97 18.87
N LEU A 48 13.61 -20.41 17.66
CA LEU A 48 13.66 -21.17 16.41
C LEU A 48 15.09 -21.50 15.97
N THR A 49 16.10 -20.82 16.52
CA THR A 49 17.51 -20.97 16.16
C THR A 49 18.36 -21.68 17.21
N SER A 50 17.79 -21.92 18.40
CA SER A 50 18.50 -22.48 19.56
C SER A 50 18.66 -24.01 19.56
N SER A 51 17.96 -24.74 18.69
CA SER A 51 18.07 -26.20 18.56
C SER A 51 18.30 -26.65 17.11
N ASP A 52 19.04 -27.74 16.92
CA ASP A 52 19.20 -28.39 15.60
C ASP A 52 17.87 -28.89 15.03
N ASP A 53 16.92 -29.22 15.90
CA ASP A 53 15.56 -29.58 15.53
C ASP A 53 14.74 -28.30 15.36
N ARG A 54 14.31 -27.99 14.12
CA ARG A 54 13.51 -26.80 13.81
C ARG A 54 12.05 -27.09 14.17
N PRO A 55 11.50 -26.50 15.24
CA PRO A 55 10.18 -26.89 15.72
C PRO A 55 9.10 -26.53 14.68
N PRO A 56 8.05 -27.36 14.54
CA PRO A 56 6.94 -27.03 13.66
C PRO A 56 6.24 -25.77 14.15
N CYS A 57 6.02 -24.84 13.23
CA CYS A 57 5.50 -23.51 13.49
C CYS A 57 4.07 -23.32 12.98
N ILE A 58 3.33 -22.47 13.68
CA ILE A 58 2.08 -21.89 13.21
C ILE A 58 2.38 -20.52 12.60
N LEU A 59 1.73 -20.21 11.48
CA LEU A 59 1.83 -18.93 10.78
C LEU A 59 0.45 -18.31 10.61
N GLY A 60 0.31 -17.03 10.94
CA GLY A 60 -0.88 -16.22 10.74
C GLY A 60 -0.66 -15.18 9.65
N VAL A 61 -1.70 -14.86 8.88
CA VAL A 61 -1.69 -13.84 7.82
C VAL A 61 -2.87 -12.90 7.98
N ASP A 62 -2.62 -11.60 7.92
CA ASP A 62 -3.65 -10.56 7.83
C ASP A 62 -3.15 -9.36 6.99
N GLU A 63 -4.05 -8.45 6.65
CA GLU A 63 -3.76 -7.22 5.93
C GLU A 63 -4.27 -5.94 6.61
N ALA A 64 -3.76 -4.81 6.14
CA ALA A 64 -4.27 -3.48 6.46
C ALA A 64 -4.24 -2.56 5.23
N GLY A 65 -5.19 -1.63 5.17
CA GLY A 65 -5.19 -0.61 4.10
C GLY A 65 -5.78 -1.09 2.76
N ARG A 66 -6.69 -2.07 2.76
CA ARG A 66 -7.33 -2.53 1.52
C ARG A 66 -8.27 -1.50 0.88
N GLY A 67 -9.05 -0.76 1.67
CA GLY A 67 -10.08 0.18 1.19
C GLY A 67 -9.66 1.63 0.90
N PRO A 68 -8.66 2.22 1.59
CA PRO A 68 -8.22 3.59 1.34
C PRO A 68 -7.85 3.89 -0.10
N VAL A 69 -8.14 5.10 -0.56
CA VAL A 69 -7.63 5.68 -1.81
C VAL A 69 -6.20 6.20 -1.62
N LEU A 70 -5.83 6.52 -0.37
CA LEU A 70 -4.49 6.99 -0.02
C LEU A 70 -3.64 5.95 0.69
N GLY A 71 -2.35 5.99 0.37
CA GLY A 71 -1.25 5.23 0.91
C GLY A 71 -1.24 3.75 0.58
N PRO A 72 -0.36 2.98 1.23
CA PRO A 72 -0.10 1.61 0.85
C PRO A 72 -1.11 0.60 1.42
N MET A 73 -1.10 -0.60 0.86
CA MET A 73 -1.73 -1.78 1.45
C MET A 73 -0.64 -2.66 2.05
N VAL A 74 -0.76 -3.06 3.30
CA VAL A 74 0.24 -3.87 4.01
C VAL A 74 -0.29 -5.27 4.21
N TYR A 75 0.46 -6.27 3.76
CA TYR A 75 0.27 -7.68 4.13
C TYR A 75 1.32 -8.06 5.15
N ALA A 76 0.92 -8.75 6.21
CA ALA A 76 1.84 -9.23 7.22
C ALA A 76 1.63 -10.70 7.53
N VAL A 77 2.71 -11.33 7.96
CA VAL A 77 2.71 -12.66 8.54
C VAL A 77 3.37 -12.61 9.91
N ALA A 78 2.88 -13.41 10.83
CA ALA A 78 3.50 -13.68 12.12
C ALA A 78 3.62 -15.19 12.30
N TYR A 79 4.70 -15.65 12.93
CA TYR A 79 4.95 -17.07 13.14
C TYR A 79 5.62 -17.35 14.50
N THR A 80 5.30 -18.52 15.06
CA THR A 80 5.81 -18.98 16.37
C THR A 80 5.72 -20.52 16.44
N PRO A 81 6.45 -21.22 17.32
CA PRO A 81 6.28 -22.66 17.52
C PRO A 81 4.82 -23.06 17.84
N LEU A 82 4.38 -24.24 17.38
CA LEU A 82 3.00 -24.72 17.61
C LEU A 82 2.60 -24.77 19.09
N ASN A 83 3.54 -25.10 19.98
CA ASN A 83 3.32 -25.15 21.42
C ASN A 83 3.24 -23.77 22.10
N SER A 84 3.44 -22.68 21.36
CA SER A 84 3.39 -21.29 21.88
C SER A 84 2.02 -20.63 21.73
N SER A 85 0.95 -21.36 21.42
CA SER A 85 -0.41 -20.78 21.30
C SER A 85 -0.88 -20.08 22.58
N HIS A 86 -0.58 -20.64 23.76
CA HIS A 86 -0.93 -20.03 25.04
C HIS A 86 -0.12 -18.76 25.33
N PHE A 87 1.10 -18.68 24.80
CA PHE A 87 2.00 -17.54 24.98
C PHE A 87 1.50 -16.26 24.29
N LEU A 88 0.88 -16.38 23.11
CA LEU A 88 0.25 -15.24 22.45
C LEU A 88 -0.99 -14.76 23.22
N LYS A 89 -1.78 -15.69 23.77
CA LYS A 89 -2.96 -15.34 24.58
C LYS A 89 -2.58 -14.63 25.87
N SER A 90 -1.48 -15.00 26.53
CA SER A 90 -1.02 -14.31 27.75
C SER A 90 -0.60 -12.86 27.50
N HIS A 91 -0.21 -12.52 26.27
CA HIS A 91 0.11 -11.16 25.83
C HIS A 91 -1.08 -10.39 25.27
N SER A 92 -2.31 -10.92 25.41
CA SER A 92 -3.53 -10.26 24.94
C SER A 92 -3.57 -10.00 23.43
N PHE A 93 -2.96 -10.87 22.61
CA PHE A 93 -3.27 -10.97 21.18
C PHE A 93 -4.67 -11.59 21.00
N ASP A 94 -5.70 -10.78 21.24
CA ASP A 94 -7.14 -11.07 21.07
C ASP A 94 -7.67 -10.38 19.80
N ASP A 95 -8.98 -10.34 19.59
CA ASP A 95 -9.66 -9.59 18.53
C ASP A 95 -9.06 -8.20 18.34
N SER A 96 -8.40 -8.02 17.18
CA SER A 96 -7.60 -6.83 16.87
C SER A 96 -8.43 -5.55 16.80
N LYS A 97 -9.76 -5.66 16.66
CA LYS A 97 -10.71 -4.54 16.66
C LYS A 97 -11.05 -4.05 18.06
N LYS A 98 -10.81 -4.86 19.10
CA LYS A 98 -10.93 -4.44 20.50
C LYS A 98 -9.66 -3.75 21.00
N LEU A 99 -8.53 -3.97 20.33
CA LEU A 99 -7.25 -3.35 20.69
C LEU A 99 -7.22 -1.89 20.25
N THR A 100 -6.78 -1.01 21.14
CA THR A 100 -6.54 0.41 20.81
C THR A 100 -5.31 0.56 19.94
N ALA A 101 -5.19 1.68 19.19
CA ALA A 101 -4.00 1.94 18.38
C ALA A 101 -2.71 1.94 19.21
N SER A 102 -2.73 2.61 20.37
CA SER A 102 -1.60 2.64 21.31
C SER A 102 -1.21 1.23 21.80
N PHE A 103 -2.18 0.39 22.16
CA PHE A 103 -1.88 -0.97 22.61
C PHE A 103 -1.33 -1.85 21.47
N ARG A 104 -1.83 -1.71 20.23
CA ARG A 104 -1.23 -2.37 19.06
C ARG A 104 0.22 -1.95 18.86
N SER A 105 0.52 -0.65 18.98
CA SER A 105 1.89 -0.13 18.87
C SER A 105 2.79 -0.69 19.97
N GLN A 106 2.31 -0.79 21.21
CA GLN A 106 3.05 -1.42 22.31
C GLN A 106 3.36 -2.89 22.04
N LEU A 107 2.36 -3.68 21.62
CA LEU A 107 2.57 -5.08 21.27
C LEU A 107 3.59 -5.24 20.15
N PHE A 108 3.49 -4.43 19.09
CA PHE A 108 4.42 -4.54 17.98
C PHE A 108 5.85 -4.12 18.39
N HIS A 109 5.95 -3.05 19.18
CA HIS A 109 7.22 -2.63 19.76
C HIS A 109 7.86 -3.74 20.59
N SER A 110 7.09 -4.42 21.46
CA SER A 110 7.57 -5.57 22.23
C SER A 110 8.11 -6.71 21.36
N THR A 111 7.51 -6.99 20.19
CA THR A 111 8.07 -7.99 19.26
C THR A 111 9.40 -7.55 18.62
N CYS A 112 9.69 -6.25 18.60
CA CYS A 112 10.91 -5.68 18.05
C CYS A 112 12.01 -5.44 19.11
N THR A 113 11.68 -5.57 20.41
CA THR A 113 12.56 -5.24 21.52
C THR A 113 13.32 -6.48 22.00
N PRO A 114 14.65 -6.56 21.84
CA PRO A 114 15.42 -7.79 22.11
C PRO A 114 15.32 -8.34 23.53
N SER A 115 15.07 -7.48 24.52
CA SER A 115 14.91 -7.88 25.93
C SER A 115 13.53 -8.45 26.26
N HIS A 116 12.56 -8.38 25.35
CA HIS A 116 11.20 -8.85 25.58
C HIS A 116 11.05 -10.33 25.14
N ASP A 117 10.24 -11.08 25.88
CA ASP A 117 9.93 -12.48 25.54
C ASP A 117 9.19 -12.63 24.19
N LEU A 118 8.38 -11.65 23.78
CA LEU A 118 7.72 -11.60 22.48
C LEU A 118 8.72 -11.64 21.32
N HIS A 119 9.79 -10.85 21.38
CA HIS A 119 10.90 -10.92 20.42
C HIS A 119 11.56 -12.30 20.40
N THR A 120 11.60 -12.98 21.54
CA THR A 120 12.19 -14.32 21.66
C THR A 120 11.36 -15.41 20.98
N HIS A 121 10.04 -15.21 20.87
CA HIS A 121 9.08 -16.25 20.46
C HIS A 121 8.35 -15.97 19.14
N VAL A 122 8.23 -14.72 18.72
CA VAL A 122 7.39 -14.31 17.59
C VAL A 122 8.25 -13.69 16.51
N GLY A 123 8.25 -14.32 15.35
CA GLY A 123 8.84 -13.78 14.14
C GLY A 123 7.76 -13.16 13.29
N TRP A 124 8.11 -12.17 12.48
CA TRP A 124 7.15 -11.50 11.61
C TRP A 124 7.80 -11.07 10.30
N SER A 125 6.97 -10.85 9.28
CA SER A 125 7.38 -10.24 8.03
C SER A 125 6.22 -9.46 7.47
N CYS A 126 6.51 -8.39 6.72
CA CYS A 126 5.45 -7.64 6.04
C CYS A 126 5.90 -7.19 4.66
N THR A 127 4.96 -7.22 3.71
CA THR A 127 5.07 -6.53 2.43
C THR A 127 4.21 -5.29 2.47
N LEU A 128 4.82 -4.16 2.13
CA LEU A 128 4.13 -2.91 1.87
C LEU A 128 3.95 -2.78 0.36
N LEU A 129 2.70 -2.83 -0.11
CA LEU A 129 2.32 -2.59 -1.50
C LEU A 129 2.06 -1.10 -1.70
N SER A 130 2.90 -0.44 -2.49
CA SER A 130 2.81 1.01 -2.69
C SER A 130 1.55 1.39 -3.47
N ALA A 131 1.05 2.61 -3.29
CA ALA A 131 -0.10 3.10 -4.05
C ALA A 131 0.15 3.08 -5.56
N ARG A 132 1.40 3.37 -5.96
CA ARG A 132 1.91 3.25 -7.33
C ARG A 132 1.79 1.82 -7.87
N ASP A 133 2.30 0.82 -7.17
CA ASP A 133 2.31 -0.57 -7.66
C ASP A 133 0.92 -1.19 -7.67
N ILE A 134 0.08 -0.82 -6.70
CA ILE A 134 -1.33 -1.20 -6.71
C ILE A 134 -2.00 -0.67 -7.99
N SER A 135 -1.77 0.61 -8.29
CA SER A 135 -2.35 1.27 -9.45
C SER A 135 -1.80 0.72 -10.76
N SER A 136 -0.49 0.55 -10.87
CA SER A 136 0.15 0.01 -12.08
C SER A 136 -0.25 -1.43 -12.36
N GLY A 137 -0.54 -2.23 -11.32
CA GLY A 137 -1.09 -3.56 -11.48
C GLY A 137 -2.55 -3.56 -11.93
N MET A 138 -3.39 -2.69 -11.37
CA MET A 138 -4.82 -2.64 -11.70
C MET A 138 -5.12 -1.96 -13.04
N LEU A 139 -4.28 -1.01 -13.47
CA LEU A 139 -4.39 -0.27 -14.73
C LEU A 139 -3.49 -0.86 -15.82
N ARG A 140 -3.19 -2.16 -15.75
CA ARG A 140 -2.40 -2.82 -16.80
C ARG A 140 -3.14 -2.75 -18.13
N PRO A 141 -2.41 -2.57 -19.24
CA PRO A 141 -2.95 -2.70 -20.58
C PRO A 141 -3.72 -4.02 -20.76
N ASN A 142 -4.85 -3.98 -21.46
CA ASN A 142 -5.66 -5.18 -21.72
C ASN A 142 -4.85 -6.27 -22.44
N THR A 143 -3.87 -5.86 -23.24
CA THR A 143 -2.92 -6.73 -23.95
C THR A 143 -2.04 -7.58 -23.03
N VAL A 144 -1.74 -7.10 -21.82
CA VAL A 144 -0.91 -7.79 -20.81
C VAL A 144 -1.76 -8.68 -19.90
N GLY A 145 -3.05 -8.36 -19.78
CA GLY A 145 -4.03 -9.09 -18.97
C GLY A 145 -4.29 -8.45 -17.60
N ALA A 146 -5.53 -8.59 -17.14
CA ALA A 146 -6.02 -7.96 -15.92
C ALA A 146 -5.31 -8.50 -14.66
N TYR A 147 -4.82 -7.59 -13.81
CA TYR A 147 -4.21 -7.91 -12.52
C TYR A 147 -4.87 -7.13 -11.38
N ASN A 148 -6.10 -7.55 -11.05
CA ASN A 148 -6.94 -6.91 -10.05
C ASN A 148 -6.37 -7.02 -8.62
N LEU A 149 -6.96 -6.25 -7.69
CA LEU A 149 -6.54 -6.19 -6.29
C LEU A 149 -6.54 -7.55 -5.58
N ASN A 150 -7.47 -8.46 -5.92
CA ASN A 150 -7.49 -9.81 -5.34
C ASN A 150 -6.29 -10.64 -5.81
N ALA A 151 -5.94 -10.55 -7.08
CA ALA A 151 -4.78 -11.25 -7.61
C ALA A 151 -3.49 -10.75 -6.95
N GLN A 152 -3.32 -9.42 -6.86
CA GLN A 152 -2.21 -8.78 -6.15
C GLN A 152 -2.12 -9.22 -4.68
N ALA A 153 -3.26 -9.24 -3.97
CA ALA A 153 -3.36 -9.70 -2.59
C ALA A 153 -2.93 -11.17 -2.41
N HIS A 154 -3.46 -12.06 -3.26
CA HIS A 154 -3.15 -13.48 -3.17
C HIS A 154 -1.68 -13.78 -3.48
N ASP A 155 -1.12 -13.10 -4.48
CA ASP A 155 0.27 -13.34 -4.88
C ASP A 155 1.24 -12.77 -3.84
N THR A 156 0.91 -11.62 -3.23
CA THR A 156 1.67 -11.06 -2.11
C THR A 156 1.65 -11.96 -0.89
N THR A 157 0.47 -12.47 -0.50
CA THR A 157 0.34 -13.43 0.61
C THR A 157 1.17 -14.69 0.35
N ALA A 158 1.05 -15.27 -0.85
CA ALA A 158 1.81 -16.46 -1.20
C ALA A 158 3.32 -16.20 -1.21
N ARG A 159 3.77 -15.05 -1.68
CA ARG A 159 5.19 -14.68 -1.66
C ARG A 159 5.72 -14.57 -0.23
N LEU A 160 5.02 -13.88 0.67
CA LEU A 160 5.42 -13.76 2.08
C LEU A 160 5.54 -15.12 2.77
N ILE A 161 4.55 -16.00 2.61
CA ILE A 161 4.59 -17.35 3.20
C ILE A 161 5.80 -18.13 2.66
N ARG A 162 6.03 -18.05 1.34
CA ARG A 162 7.14 -18.74 0.68
C ARG A 162 8.49 -18.24 1.19
N GLU A 163 8.69 -16.93 1.27
CA GLU A 163 9.92 -16.32 1.78
C GLU A 163 10.20 -16.74 3.23
N VAL A 164 9.17 -16.84 4.08
CA VAL A 164 9.33 -17.35 5.45
C VAL A 164 9.76 -18.83 5.45
N ILE A 165 9.15 -19.69 4.64
CA ILE A 165 9.54 -21.10 4.53
C ILE A 165 10.97 -21.24 3.99
N GLU A 166 11.32 -20.49 2.94
CA GLU A 166 12.64 -20.50 2.31
C GLU A 166 13.74 -19.95 3.25
N SER A 167 13.38 -19.05 4.18
CA SER A 167 14.29 -18.61 5.25
C SER A 167 14.61 -19.70 6.27
N GLY A 168 13.94 -20.85 6.20
CA GLY A 168 14.24 -22.05 7.00
C GLY A 168 13.24 -22.35 8.10
N VAL A 169 12.16 -21.57 8.22
CA VAL A 169 11.10 -21.82 9.22
C VAL A 169 10.28 -23.05 8.83
N ASN A 170 10.14 -24.00 9.76
CA ASN A 170 9.35 -25.22 9.57
C ASN A 170 7.84 -24.93 9.73
N VAL A 171 7.21 -24.30 8.74
CA VAL A 171 5.79 -23.93 8.79
C VAL A 171 4.91 -25.16 8.59
N ALA A 172 4.18 -25.54 9.64
CA ALA A 172 3.28 -26.70 9.65
C ALA A 172 1.80 -26.32 9.49
N GLU A 173 1.38 -25.18 10.04
CA GLU A 173 0.00 -24.68 9.95
C GLU A 173 -0.04 -23.21 9.52
N ILE A 174 -0.97 -22.88 8.61
CA ILE A 174 -1.16 -21.53 8.08
C ILE A 174 -2.62 -21.12 8.31
N TYR A 175 -2.83 -19.96 8.93
CA TYR A 175 -4.14 -19.36 9.18
C TYR A 175 -4.21 -17.99 8.52
N VAL A 176 -5.26 -17.74 7.74
CA VAL A 176 -5.37 -16.52 6.92
C VAL A 176 -6.72 -15.86 7.15
N ASP A 177 -6.73 -14.56 7.41
CA ASP A 177 -7.96 -13.76 7.35
C ASP A 177 -8.34 -13.47 5.89
N THR A 178 -9.64 -13.49 5.60
CA THR A 178 -10.13 -13.14 4.26
C THR A 178 -11.39 -12.30 4.30
N VAL A 179 -11.46 -11.35 3.39
CA VAL A 179 -12.69 -10.63 3.03
C VAL A 179 -13.53 -11.35 1.96
N GLY A 180 -12.96 -12.37 1.30
CA GLY A 180 -13.54 -13.04 0.14
C GLY A 180 -14.17 -14.41 0.43
N VAL A 181 -14.25 -15.25 -0.62
CA VAL A 181 -14.71 -16.63 -0.54
C VAL A 181 -13.58 -17.53 -0.04
N ALA A 182 -13.63 -17.89 1.24
CA ALA A 182 -12.59 -18.65 1.92
C ALA A 182 -12.22 -19.96 1.20
N THR A 183 -13.20 -20.72 0.70
CA THR A 183 -12.97 -22.03 0.08
C THR A 183 -12.06 -21.96 -1.15
N SER A 184 -12.29 -21.01 -2.05
CA SER A 184 -11.47 -20.84 -3.27
C SER A 184 -10.05 -20.40 -2.90
N TYR A 185 -9.92 -19.51 -1.92
CA TYR A 185 -8.62 -19.00 -1.52
C TYR A 185 -7.80 -20.09 -0.79
N GLN A 186 -8.45 -20.84 0.10
CA GLN A 186 -7.85 -21.98 0.78
C GLN A 186 -7.36 -23.03 -0.21
N ALA A 187 -8.15 -23.38 -1.22
CA ALA A 187 -7.73 -24.33 -2.25
C ALA A 187 -6.50 -23.81 -3.03
N LYS A 188 -6.45 -22.52 -3.38
CA LYS A 188 -5.30 -21.89 -4.05
C LYS A 188 -4.04 -21.99 -3.19
N LEU A 189 -4.13 -21.63 -1.91
CA LEU A 189 -2.99 -21.66 -0.99
C LEU A 189 -2.56 -23.09 -0.65
N GLN A 190 -3.51 -24.00 -0.37
CA GLN A 190 -3.21 -25.39 -0.06
C GLN A 190 -2.50 -26.09 -1.22
N LYS A 191 -2.83 -25.75 -2.47
CA LYS A 191 -2.10 -26.23 -3.66
C LYS A 191 -0.66 -25.72 -3.71
N GLN A 192 -0.41 -24.48 -3.30
CA GLN A 192 0.93 -23.88 -3.30
C GLN A 192 1.80 -24.35 -2.12
N PHE A 193 1.18 -24.70 -0.99
CA PHE A 193 1.86 -25.11 0.24
C PHE A 193 1.36 -26.50 0.70
N PRO A 194 1.64 -27.58 -0.06
CA PRO A 194 1.14 -28.91 0.25
C PRO A 194 1.70 -29.52 1.54
N GLY A 195 2.85 -29.02 2.02
CA GLY A 195 3.48 -29.47 3.27
C GLY A 195 2.88 -28.85 4.54
N ALA A 196 2.02 -27.85 4.41
CA ALA A 196 1.38 -27.18 5.54
C ALA A 196 -0.14 -27.37 5.49
N LYS A 197 -0.78 -27.41 6.66
CA LYS A 197 -2.24 -27.36 6.77
C LYS A 197 -2.72 -25.92 6.65
N VAL A 198 -3.47 -25.61 5.60
CA VAL A 198 -3.97 -24.25 5.35
C VAL A 198 -5.43 -24.11 5.78
N THR A 199 -5.71 -23.10 6.60
CA THR A 199 -7.06 -22.70 7.02
C THR A 199 -7.29 -21.24 6.68
N VAL A 200 -8.32 -20.96 5.87
CA VAL A 200 -8.75 -19.59 5.56
C VAL A 200 -10.11 -19.36 6.21
N ALA A 201 -10.24 -18.30 7.00
CA ALA A 201 -11.49 -17.98 7.69
C ALA A 201 -11.77 -16.48 7.61
N LYS A 202 -13.05 -16.12 7.79
CA LYS A 202 -13.44 -14.72 8.00
C LYS A 202 -13.28 -14.38 9.47
N LYS A 203 -12.79 -13.18 9.79
CA LYS A 203 -12.50 -12.74 11.17
C LYS A 203 -11.51 -13.69 11.86
N ALA A 204 -10.53 -14.18 11.09
CA ALA A 204 -9.53 -15.12 11.59
C ALA A 204 -8.68 -14.49 12.71
N ASP A 205 -8.49 -13.18 12.69
CA ASP A 205 -7.85 -12.40 13.75
C ASP A 205 -8.55 -12.52 15.11
N SER A 206 -9.87 -12.71 15.12
CA SER A 206 -10.67 -12.94 16.32
C SER A 206 -10.67 -14.40 16.78
N LEU A 207 -10.22 -15.33 15.92
CA LEU A 207 -10.27 -16.78 16.16
C LEU A 207 -8.89 -17.35 16.52
N TYR A 208 -7.84 -16.79 15.92
CA TYR A 208 -6.48 -17.32 16.00
C TYR A 208 -5.53 -16.21 16.46
N PRO A 209 -4.94 -16.32 17.67
CA PRO A 209 -4.02 -15.30 18.20
C PRO A 209 -2.84 -14.98 17.28
N ILE A 210 -2.37 -15.94 16.49
CA ILE A 210 -1.30 -15.72 15.51
C ILE A 210 -1.73 -14.81 14.36
N VAL A 211 -3.00 -14.86 13.96
CA VAL A 211 -3.57 -13.95 12.96
C VAL A 211 -3.78 -12.56 13.58
N SER A 212 -4.14 -12.49 14.87
CA SER A 212 -4.13 -11.22 15.61
C SER A 212 -2.73 -10.59 15.67
N ALA A 213 -1.67 -11.38 15.87
CA ALA A 213 -0.30 -10.87 15.81
C ALA A 213 0.04 -10.32 14.41
N ALA A 214 -0.30 -11.04 13.33
CA ALA A 214 -0.13 -10.54 11.97
C ALA A 214 -0.94 -9.25 11.71
N SER A 215 -2.17 -9.18 12.23
CA SER A 215 -3.04 -8.01 12.18
C SER A 215 -2.42 -6.78 12.81
N VAL A 216 -1.80 -6.94 13.99
CA VAL A 216 -1.06 -5.88 14.69
C VAL A 216 0.09 -5.35 13.83
N VAL A 217 0.93 -6.25 13.29
CA VAL A 217 2.04 -5.88 12.40
C VAL A 217 1.52 -5.11 11.19
N ALA A 218 0.49 -5.61 10.49
CA ALA A 218 -0.04 -4.96 9.29
C ALA A 218 -0.57 -3.54 9.59
N LYS A 219 -1.37 -3.40 10.65
CA LYS A 219 -2.04 -2.12 10.99
C LYS A 219 -1.05 -1.06 11.46
N VAL A 220 -0.16 -1.42 12.39
CA VAL A 220 0.84 -0.47 12.90
C VAL A 220 1.82 -0.07 11.80
N THR A 221 2.29 -1.00 10.96
CA THR A 221 3.14 -0.67 9.81
C THR A 221 2.43 0.24 8.82
N ARG A 222 1.15 -0.01 8.52
CA ARG A 222 0.36 0.86 7.63
C ARG A 222 0.19 2.26 8.21
N ASP A 223 -0.16 2.37 9.49
CA ASP A 223 -0.41 3.66 10.13
C ASP A 223 0.88 4.49 10.20
N ALA A 224 2.00 3.88 10.60
CA ALA A 224 3.31 4.53 10.57
C ALA A 224 3.75 4.95 9.15
N ALA A 225 3.48 4.13 8.13
CA ALA A 225 3.78 4.48 6.75
C ALA A 225 3.00 5.71 6.26
N ILE A 226 1.72 5.83 6.64
CA ILE A 226 0.89 7.00 6.29
C ILE A 226 1.41 8.26 6.97
N GLU A 227 1.77 8.17 8.25
CA GLU A 227 2.31 9.32 8.99
C GLU A 227 3.61 9.81 8.37
N VAL A 228 4.57 8.91 8.10
CA VAL A 228 5.84 9.29 7.47
C VAL A 228 5.63 9.83 6.04
N LEU A 229 4.70 9.27 5.27
CA LEU A 229 4.36 9.84 3.96
C LEU A 229 3.76 11.24 4.09
N ALA A 230 2.89 11.49 5.06
CA ALA A 230 2.30 12.81 5.28
C ALA A 230 3.37 13.85 5.71
N GLU A 231 4.32 13.46 6.56
CA GLU A 231 5.48 14.31 6.91
C GLU A 231 6.32 14.64 5.68
N MET A 232 6.61 13.65 4.83
CA MET A 232 7.42 13.85 3.63
C MET A 232 6.76 14.80 2.63
N GLU A 233 5.43 14.72 2.45
CA GLU A 233 4.70 15.64 1.57
C GLU A 233 4.75 17.08 2.13
N GLN A 234 4.62 17.26 3.45
CA GLN A 234 4.74 18.58 4.10
C GLN A 234 6.14 19.20 3.89
N GLU A 235 7.19 18.41 4.08
CA GLU A 235 8.56 18.86 3.86
C GLU A 235 8.86 19.21 2.39
N GLU A 236 8.20 18.56 1.43
CA GLU A 236 8.31 18.88 0.00
C GLU A 236 7.58 20.19 -0.33
N GLU A 237 6.40 20.43 0.25
CA GLU A 237 5.66 21.71 0.11
C GLU A 237 6.44 22.89 0.69
N GLU A 238 7.00 22.77 1.89
CA GLU A 238 7.77 23.84 2.55
C GLU A 238 9.02 24.24 1.73
N LYS A 239 9.71 23.29 1.10
CA LYS A 239 10.89 23.56 0.25
C LYS A 239 10.54 24.31 -1.04
N VAL A 240 9.37 24.06 -1.61
CA VAL A 240 8.91 24.76 -2.82
C VAL A 240 8.52 26.21 -2.48
N GLU A 241 8.03 26.47 -1.27
CA GLU A 241 7.72 27.84 -0.82
C GLU A 241 8.97 28.66 -0.44
N GLU A 242 10.05 28.03 0.03
CA GLU A 242 11.30 28.70 0.40
C GLU A 242 12.21 29.06 -0.80
N ASP A 243 12.03 28.44 -1.97
CA ASP A 243 12.82 28.71 -3.19
C ASP A 243 11.94 29.20 -4.37
N PRO A 244 11.45 30.46 -4.33
CA PRO A 244 10.64 31.02 -5.41
C PRO A 244 11.43 31.31 -6.70
N GLU A 245 12.76 31.21 -6.71
CA GLU A 245 13.59 31.49 -7.89
C GLU A 245 13.69 30.32 -8.89
N ALA A 246 13.20 29.13 -8.52
CA ALA A 246 13.17 27.96 -9.41
C ALA A 246 12.01 27.95 -10.41
N ASN A 247 10.98 28.78 -10.22
CA ASN A 247 9.97 29.07 -11.24
C ASN A 247 10.45 30.27 -12.06
N GLY A 248 11.09 30.01 -13.20
CA GLY A 248 11.53 31.04 -14.12
C GLY A 248 10.37 31.90 -14.61
N GLU A 249 10.14 33.03 -13.96
CA GLU A 249 9.35 34.13 -14.50
C GLU A 249 10.28 35.07 -15.25
N ASP A 250 10.12 35.04 -16.57
CA ASP A 250 10.72 35.95 -17.53
C ASP A 250 10.38 37.39 -17.12
N GLN A 251 11.40 38.16 -16.79
CA GLN A 251 11.27 39.58 -16.48
C GLN A 251 10.89 40.33 -17.76
N ASN A 252 9.68 40.88 -17.80
CA ASN A 252 9.42 42.02 -18.67
C ASN A 252 8.58 43.11 -17.99
N GLU A 253 9.11 44.31 -18.13
CA GLU A 253 8.75 45.57 -17.47
C GLU A 253 7.30 46.04 -17.75
N ALA A 254 6.67 46.71 -16.77
CA ALA A 254 6.25 48.11 -16.93
C ALA A 254 5.57 48.70 -15.67
N GLU A 255 6.08 49.88 -15.33
CA GLU A 255 5.45 51.04 -14.69
C GLU A 255 5.03 51.06 -13.21
N LYS A 256 5.77 51.93 -12.49
CA LYS A 256 5.48 52.52 -11.19
C LYS A 256 4.22 53.39 -11.24
N VAL A 257 3.27 53.11 -10.33
CA VAL A 257 2.35 54.12 -9.80
C VAL A 257 2.12 53.82 -8.30
N GLU A 258 2.51 54.75 -7.42
CA GLU A 258 2.14 54.76 -5.99
C GLU A 258 0.89 55.65 -5.75
N PRO A 259 0.25 55.68 -4.56
CA PRO A 259 -0.96 54.91 -4.32
C PRO A 259 -2.18 55.84 -4.11
N ALA A 260 -3.38 55.34 -4.43
CA ALA A 260 -4.63 55.93 -3.94
C ALA A 260 -5.18 55.03 -2.84
N GLU A 261 -5.27 55.59 -1.63
CA GLU A 261 -6.01 55.03 -0.51
C GLU A 261 -7.48 54.88 -0.88
N ASP A 262 -8.02 53.65 -0.82
CA ASP A 262 -9.34 53.39 -0.26
C ASP A 262 -9.65 51.88 -0.22
N GLY A 263 -9.95 51.42 1.00
CA GLY A 263 -10.87 50.32 1.31
C GLY A 263 -10.83 49.02 0.50
N LYS A 264 -9.97 48.08 0.90
CA LYS A 264 -10.34 46.69 1.23
C LYS A 264 -9.08 45.90 1.56
N GLN A 265 -8.98 45.51 2.83
CA GLN A 265 -7.96 44.62 3.35
C GLN A 265 -8.00 43.30 2.56
N LYS A 266 -7.10 43.14 1.57
CA LYS A 266 -6.86 41.86 0.90
C LYS A 266 -6.46 40.89 2.00
N GLY A 267 -7.27 39.84 2.17
CA GLY A 267 -7.10 38.83 3.20
C GLY A 267 -5.68 38.29 3.20
N LYS A 268 -4.97 38.60 4.28
CA LYS A 268 -3.77 37.90 4.72
C LYS A 268 -4.13 36.41 4.73
N ARG A 269 -3.59 35.62 3.79
CA ARG A 269 -3.79 34.16 3.82
C ARG A 269 -3.27 33.69 5.17
N THR A 270 -4.17 33.21 6.01
CA THR A 270 -3.89 32.75 7.37
C THR A 270 -3.14 31.42 7.30
N TRP A 271 -1.93 31.43 7.83
CA TRP A 271 -0.97 30.34 7.94
C TRP A 271 -1.37 29.31 9.00
N ASP A 272 -2.51 28.63 8.78
CA ASP A 272 -3.08 27.67 9.75
C ASP A 272 -3.65 26.41 9.07
N LYS A 273 -3.16 26.02 7.89
CA LYS A 273 -3.66 24.81 7.21
C LYS A 273 -2.61 23.72 7.13
N VAL A 274 -2.46 23.01 8.24
CA VAL A 274 -2.12 21.58 8.18
C VAL A 274 -3.25 20.92 7.39
N VAL A 275 -3.04 20.62 6.10
CA VAL A 275 -4.01 19.80 5.36
C VAL A 275 -3.77 18.36 5.80
N GLU A 276 -4.37 17.98 6.93
CA GLU A 276 -4.40 16.60 7.37
C GLU A 276 -4.97 15.73 6.23
N MET A 277 -4.16 14.80 5.73
CA MET A 277 -4.49 13.84 4.67
C MET A 277 -5.77 13.02 4.98
N GLY A 278 -6.19 13.03 6.24
CA GLY A 278 -7.34 12.30 6.76
C GLY A 278 -7.05 10.81 6.92
N SER A 279 -8.10 10.02 7.02
CA SER A 279 -8.03 8.56 7.17
C SER A 279 -7.53 7.84 5.90
N GLY A 280 -7.59 8.51 4.76
CA GLY A 280 -7.30 7.98 3.42
C GLY A 280 -8.48 7.25 2.78
N TYR A 281 -9.62 7.12 3.46
CA TYR A 281 -10.82 6.47 2.89
C TYR A 281 -11.61 7.43 2.00
N PRO A 282 -12.25 6.93 0.93
CA PRO A 282 -13.00 7.79 0.00
C PRO A 282 -14.22 8.45 0.65
N GLY A 283 -14.72 7.90 1.77
CA GLY A 283 -15.83 8.47 2.52
C GLY A 283 -15.47 9.67 3.39
N ASP A 284 -14.18 9.86 3.71
CA ASP A 284 -13.71 10.87 4.65
C ASP A 284 -13.60 12.26 4.00
N ASP A 285 -14.20 13.26 4.63
CA ASP A 285 -14.20 14.63 4.13
C ASP A 285 -12.84 15.30 4.19
N LYS A 286 -11.96 14.92 5.13
CA LYS A 286 -10.57 15.43 5.16
C LYS A 286 -9.80 14.91 3.94
N THR A 287 -9.89 13.61 3.67
CA THR A 287 -9.28 12.97 2.49
C THR A 287 -9.81 13.56 1.17
N LYS A 288 -11.12 13.78 1.03
CA LYS A 288 -11.67 14.43 -0.18
C LYS A 288 -11.15 15.85 -0.38
N LYS A 289 -10.99 16.63 0.70
CA LYS A 289 -10.42 17.99 0.63
C LYS A 289 -8.95 17.93 0.24
N TRP A 290 -8.18 17.04 0.85
CA TRP A 290 -6.77 16.85 0.52
C TRP A 290 -6.59 16.49 -0.97
N LEU A 291 -7.38 15.54 -1.50
CA LEU A 291 -7.35 15.18 -2.93
C LEU A 291 -7.64 16.40 -3.82
N LYS A 292 -8.68 17.18 -3.54
CA LYS A 292 -9.01 18.35 -4.36
C LYS A 292 -7.93 19.44 -4.33
N SER A 293 -7.22 19.57 -3.22
CA SER A 293 -6.15 20.56 -3.06
C SER A 293 -4.82 20.14 -3.68
N ASN A 294 -4.57 18.83 -3.78
CA ASN A 294 -3.30 18.26 -4.25
C ASN A 294 -3.39 17.66 -5.67
N MET A 295 -4.40 18.05 -6.44
CA MET A 295 -4.57 17.59 -7.82
C MET A 295 -3.95 18.58 -8.80
N ASP A 296 -2.88 18.17 -9.46
CA ASP A 296 -2.30 18.83 -10.62
C ASP A 296 -3.19 18.66 -11.86
N PRO A 297 -3.42 19.72 -12.66
CA PRO A 297 -4.26 19.64 -13.84
C PRO A 297 -3.80 18.66 -14.92
N VAL A 298 -2.49 18.49 -15.09
CA VAL A 298 -1.90 17.66 -16.16
C VAL A 298 -1.53 16.28 -15.63
N PHE A 299 -0.83 16.25 -14.49
CA PHE A 299 -0.26 15.02 -13.92
C PHE A 299 -1.18 14.32 -12.93
N GLY A 300 -2.29 14.94 -12.53
CA GLY A 300 -3.22 14.38 -11.55
C GLY A 300 -2.64 14.46 -10.13
N PHE A 301 -1.94 13.43 -9.67
CA PHE A 301 -1.49 13.36 -8.27
C PHE A 301 -0.03 12.91 -8.15
N GLY A 302 0.60 13.23 -7.01
CA GLY A 302 1.88 12.61 -6.63
C GLY A 302 1.79 11.08 -6.58
N ASN A 303 2.87 10.41 -6.99
CA ASN A 303 2.92 8.94 -7.09
C ASN A 303 3.11 8.21 -5.74
N ARG A 304 3.38 8.96 -4.66
CA ARG A 304 3.73 8.40 -3.34
C ARG A 304 2.50 7.85 -2.61
N ALA A 305 1.42 8.64 -2.57
CA ALA A 305 0.27 8.35 -1.73
C ALA A 305 -1.00 7.94 -2.51
N VAL A 306 -1.22 8.40 -3.74
CA VAL A 306 -2.54 8.25 -4.38
C VAL A 306 -2.66 6.95 -5.18
N ARG A 307 -3.76 6.21 -4.97
CA ARG A 307 -4.12 5.05 -5.77
C ARG A 307 -4.99 5.44 -6.97
N PHE A 308 -4.36 5.65 -8.13
CA PHE A 308 -5.03 6.01 -9.39
C PHE A 308 -6.11 5.01 -9.84
N SER A 309 -5.97 3.74 -9.46
CA SER A 309 -6.96 2.70 -9.78
C SER A 309 -8.27 2.79 -8.99
N TRP A 310 -8.38 3.69 -8.00
CA TRP A 310 -9.62 3.86 -7.25
C TRP A 310 -10.60 4.71 -8.04
N ARG A 311 -11.87 4.27 -8.08
CA ARG A 311 -12.93 4.97 -8.79
C ARG A 311 -13.05 6.46 -8.42
N THR A 312 -12.88 6.80 -7.14
CA THR A 312 -12.90 8.20 -6.69
C THR A 312 -11.82 9.06 -7.35
N VAL A 313 -10.63 8.50 -7.57
CA VAL A 313 -9.50 9.19 -8.22
C VAL A 313 -9.72 9.24 -9.74
N ALA A 314 -10.12 8.11 -10.34
CA ALA A 314 -10.45 8.06 -11.77
C ALA A 314 -11.54 9.08 -12.15
N ASP A 315 -12.66 9.12 -11.40
CA ASP A 315 -13.73 10.09 -11.64
C ASP A 315 -13.27 11.56 -11.49
N MET A 316 -12.23 11.84 -10.68
CA MET A 316 -11.65 13.19 -10.57
C MET A 316 -10.79 13.54 -11.79
N MET A 317 -10.09 12.57 -12.37
CA MET A 317 -9.21 12.74 -13.52
C MET A 317 -9.96 12.78 -14.86
N ASP A 318 -11.08 12.07 -14.98
CA ASP A 318 -11.90 11.99 -16.20
C ASP A 318 -12.71 13.29 -16.50
N GLY A 319 -12.32 14.45 -15.96
CA GLY A 319 -12.95 15.73 -16.25
C GLY A 319 -14.33 15.97 -15.64
N LYS A 320 -14.85 15.06 -14.80
CA LYS A 320 -16.02 15.37 -13.93
C LYS A 320 -15.63 16.30 -12.78
N GLY A 321 -14.35 16.39 -12.45
CA GLY A 321 -13.76 17.44 -11.63
C GLY A 321 -13.26 18.59 -12.50
N ALA A 322 -13.57 19.83 -12.13
CA ALA A 322 -13.35 21.03 -12.96
C ALA A 322 -11.88 21.38 -13.32
N ASN A 323 -10.90 20.56 -12.93
CA ASN A 323 -9.49 20.96 -12.92
C ASN A 323 -8.52 19.99 -13.64
N ALA A 324 -8.93 18.79 -14.07
CA ALA A 324 -8.03 17.86 -14.76
C ALA A 324 -8.17 17.97 -16.29
N VAL A 325 -7.04 17.87 -17.00
CA VAL A 325 -6.99 17.77 -18.46
C VAL A 325 -7.40 16.35 -18.87
N GLY A 326 -8.30 16.24 -19.85
CA GLY A 326 -8.71 14.95 -20.40
C GLY A 326 -7.53 14.24 -21.08
N VAL A 327 -7.31 12.98 -20.71
CA VAL A 327 -6.29 12.11 -21.31
C VAL A 327 -7.01 10.96 -22.01
N GLU A 328 -6.64 10.71 -23.26
CA GLU A 328 -7.16 9.60 -24.06
C GLU A 328 -6.01 8.61 -24.32
N TRP A 329 -6.19 7.36 -23.92
CA TRP A 329 -5.20 6.31 -24.15
C TRP A 329 -5.51 5.53 -25.42
N GLU A 330 -4.48 4.95 -26.06
CA GLU A 330 -4.65 4.14 -27.29
C GLU A 330 -5.66 2.99 -27.13
N GLU A 331 -5.81 2.47 -25.91
CA GLU A 331 -6.75 1.37 -25.62
C GLU A 331 -8.20 1.85 -25.41
N ASP A 332 -8.42 3.15 -25.21
CA ASP A 332 -9.76 3.74 -25.06
C ASP A 332 -10.41 4.07 -26.42
N VAL A 333 -9.62 4.03 -27.50
CA VAL A 333 -10.09 4.20 -28.87
C VAL A 333 -10.77 2.89 -29.30
N ASP A 334 -12.09 2.93 -29.44
CA ASP A 334 -12.91 1.81 -29.93
C ASP A 334 -12.31 1.27 -31.24
N ASP A 335 -12.10 -0.05 -31.34
CA ASP A 335 -11.46 -0.78 -32.46
C ASP A 335 -12.29 -0.71 -33.78
N GLY A 336 -13.08 0.36 -33.96
CA GLY A 336 -13.80 0.69 -35.19
C GLY A 336 -12.93 1.38 -36.24
N ASP A 337 -11.79 1.96 -35.87
CA ASP A 337 -10.84 2.54 -36.82
C ASP A 337 -9.60 1.66 -36.99
N GLN A 338 -9.38 1.30 -38.25
CA GLN A 338 -8.35 0.36 -38.68
C GLN A 338 -6.97 0.80 -38.19
N ARG A 339 -6.40 0.07 -37.22
CA ARG A 339 -4.99 0.24 -36.85
C ARG A 339 -4.14 0.18 -38.11
N ILE A 340 -3.16 1.09 -38.24
CA ILE A 340 -2.27 1.15 -39.41
C ILE A 340 -1.57 -0.21 -39.66
N THR A 341 -1.36 -1.00 -38.60
CA THR A 341 -0.82 -2.37 -38.66
C THR A 341 -1.74 -3.39 -39.36
N GLY A 342 -3.05 -3.13 -39.41
CA GLY A 342 -4.03 -3.90 -40.18
C GLY A 342 -3.87 -3.76 -41.70
N PHE A 343 -3.37 -2.60 -42.17
CA PHE A 343 -3.05 -2.39 -43.59
C PHE A 343 -1.85 -3.22 -44.06
N PHE A 344 -0.95 -3.63 -43.16
CA PHE A 344 0.26 -4.38 -43.50
C PHE A 344 0.16 -5.89 -43.25
N THR A 345 -0.89 -6.36 -42.56
CA THR A 345 -1.06 -7.78 -42.15
C THR A 345 -2.10 -8.55 -42.97
N SER A 346 -2.78 -7.90 -43.92
CA SER A 346 -3.73 -8.58 -44.80
C SER A 346 -3.01 -9.36 -45.91
N GLY A 347 -2.64 -10.60 -45.60
CA GLY A 347 -2.40 -11.64 -46.59
C GLY A 347 -3.72 -12.09 -47.22
N ASP A 348 -3.76 -12.10 -48.55
CA ASP A 348 -4.76 -12.72 -49.42
C ASP A 348 -6.25 -12.40 -49.20
N SER A 349 -6.68 -11.25 -49.72
CA SER A 349 -7.96 -11.21 -50.45
C SER A 349 -7.91 -10.19 -51.59
N VAL A 350 -7.88 -10.71 -52.81
CA VAL A 350 -8.06 -9.94 -54.03
C VAL A 350 -9.53 -9.54 -54.12
N GLY A 351 -9.87 -8.39 -53.54
CA GLY A 351 -11.13 -7.68 -53.72
C GLY A 351 -10.86 -6.40 -54.51
N ALA A 352 -11.34 -6.33 -55.73
CA ALA A 352 -11.13 -5.21 -56.64
C ALA A 352 -11.67 -3.88 -56.06
N GLY A 353 -10.78 -2.91 -55.89
CA GLY A 353 -11.14 -1.52 -55.56
C GLY A 353 -9.95 -0.70 -55.07
N ASN A 354 -9.43 0.18 -55.93
CA ASN A 354 -8.33 1.14 -55.67
C ASN A 354 -6.89 0.59 -55.56
N GLY A 355 -6.47 -0.18 -56.56
CA GLY A 355 -5.05 -0.46 -56.82
C GLY A 355 -4.31 0.64 -57.59
N SER A 356 -4.40 1.93 -57.21
CA SER A 356 -3.73 3.01 -57.96
C SER A 356 -2.85 3.97 -57.16
N TRP A 357 -2.42 3.63 -55.94
CA TRP A 357 -1.55 4.54 -55.19
C TRP A 357 -0.05 4.36 -55.44
N TYR A 358 0.39 3.19 -55.92
CA TYR A 358 1.80 2.96 -56.24
C TYR A 358 2.00 2.64 -57.72
N GLY A 359 2.55 3.64 -58.44
CA GLY A 359 3.36 3.52 -59.65
C GLY A 359 2.88 2.53 -60.72
N VAL A 360 2.25 3.04 -61.78
CA VAL A 360 2.02 2.25 -63.00
C VAL A 360 3.35 2.16 -63.77
N PRO A 361 3.85 0.96 -64.12
CA PRO A 361 5.02 0.83 -64.98
C PRO A 361 4.68 1.35 -66.38
N VAL A 362 5.50 2.25 -66.92
CA VAL A 362 5.37 2.74 -68.30
C VAL A 362 5.52 1.55 -69.24
N LYS A 363 4.47 1.23 -70.00
CA LYS A 363 4.55 0.19 -71.05
C LYS A 363 5.22 0.75 -72.30
N ALA A 364 5.92 -0.12 -73.01
CA ALA A 364 6.81 0.17 -74.14
C ALA A 364 6.13 0.71 -75.43
N ASP A 365 4.85 1.09 -75.37
CA ASP A 365 4.15 1.71 -76.52
C ASP A 365 4.17 3.24 -76.46
N SER A 366 4.87 3.82 -75.48
CA SER A 366 5.20 5.24 -75.46
C SER A 366 6.56 5.45 -76.15
N PHE A 367 6.55 5.38 -77.48
CA PHE A 367 7.58 6.01 -78.32
C PHE A 367 7.29 7.49 -78.50
#